data_AF-A0A174W9B8-F1
#
_entry.id   AF-A0A174W9B8-F1
#
_cell.length_a   1.000
_cell.length_b   1.000
_cell.length_c   1.000
_cell.angle_alpha   90.00
_cell.angle_beta   90.00
_cell.angle_gamma   90.00
#
_symmetry.space_group_name_H-M   'P 1'
#
loop_
_entity.id
_entity.type
_entity.pdbx_description
1 polymer ?
#
loop_
_entity_poly.entity_id
_entity_poly.type
_entity_poly.pdbx_seq_one_letter_code
_entity_poly.pdbx_strand_id
1 'polypeptide(L)'
;MLDGCPKGPALLMLLRGMNPQVLAADEITAPEDAAALEMAANCGVSLLCTAHAGSLEELKARPLYRRLLDEGLFRRLAIIERAGRERRYQVVELC
;
A
#
# COMPACT_ATOMS: atom_id res chain seq x y z
N MET A 1 4.12 7.64 -21.20
CA MET A 1 4.75 7.49 -19.87
C MET A 1 3.91 8.28 -18.90
N LEU A 2 3.47 7.72 -17.77
CA LEU A 2 2.77 8.48 -16.70
C LEU A 2 3.75 9.35 -15.89
N ASP A 3 4.82 9.81 -16.53
CA ASP A 3 5.87 10.58 -15.89
C ASP A 3 5.30 11.92 -15.40
N GLY A 4 5.61 12.28 -14.16
CA GLY A 4 5.05 13.46 -13.50
C GLY A 4 3.55 13.40 -13.17
N CYS A 5 2.86 12.29 -13.43
CA CYS A 5 1.47 12.13 -13.01
C CYS A 5 1.41 11.91 -11.48
N PRO A 6 0.59 12.67 -10.73
CA PRO A 6 0.36 12.37 -9.33
C PRO A 6 -0.15 10.93 -9.18
N LYS A 7 0.28 10.27 -8.10
CA LYS A 7 0.07 8.83 -7.89
C LYS A 7 -1.42 8.43 -7.90
N GLY A 8 -2.28 9.18 -7.21
CA GLY A 8 -3.72 8.93 -7.20
C GLY A 8 -4.35 8.86 -8.61
N PRO A 9 -4.26 9.92 -9.43
CA PRO A 9 -4.69 9.87 -10.84
C PRO A 9 -4.05 8.74 -11.65
N ALA A 10 -2.75 8.50 -11.50
CA ALA A 10 -2.05 7.42 -12.20
C ALA A 10 -2.66 6.05 -11.89
N LEU A 11 -2.94 5.73 -10.62
CA LEU A 11 -3.58 4.49 -10.19
C LEU A 11 -4.95 4.29 -10.85
N LEU A 12 -5.78 5.34 -10.90
CA LEU A 12 -7.12 5.27 -11.50
C LEU A 12 -7.07 5.13 -13.02
N MET A 13 -6.11 5.78 -13.68
CA MET A 13 -5.88 5.62 -15.12
C MET A 13 -5.46 4.19 -15.46
N LEU A 14 -4.53 3.61 -14.69
CA LEU A 14 -4.07 2.23 -14.86
C LEU A 14 -5.23 1.25 -14.65
N LEU A 15 -6.02 1.44 -13.59
CA LEU A 15 -7.17 0.61 -13.28
C LEU A 15 -8.17 0.54 -14.45
N ARG A 16 -8.52 1.69 -15.03
CA ARG A 16 -9.51 1.79 -16.11
C ARG A 16 -8.96 1.40 -17.48
N GLY A 17 -7.69 1.69 -17.74
CA GLY A 17 -7.08 1.53 -19.06
C GLY A 17 -6.46 0.15 -19.31
N MET A 18 -6.12 -0.58 -18.25
CA MET A 18 -5.34 -1.82 -18.37
C MET A 18 -6.05 -3.07 -17.85
N ASN A 19 -7.19 -2.92 -17.14
CA ASN A 19 -7.86 -4.02 -16.44
C ASN A 19 -6.88 -4.92 -15.66
N PRO A 20 -6.07 -4.34 -14.75
CA PRO A 20 -4.96 -5.07 -14.12
C PRO A 20 -5.46 -6.08 -13.11
N GLN A 21 -4.78 -7.22 -12.99
CA GLN A 21 -5.00 -8.16 -11.89
C GLN A 21 -4.31 -7.69 -10.59
N VAL A 22 -3.22 -6.94 -10.72
CA VAL A 22 -2.42 -6.41 -9.62
C VAL A 22 -2.04 -4.97 -9.91
N LEU A 23 -2.22 -4.08 -8.93
CA LEU A 23 -1.66 -2.73 -8.92
C LEU A 23 -0.59 -2.64 -7.83
N ALA A 24 0.63 -2.32 -8.25
CA ALA A 24 1.75 -2.09 -7.36
C ALA A 24 2.10 -0.59 -7.33
N ALA A 25 2.27 -0.05 -6.13
CA ALA A 25 2.77 1.29 -5.89
C ALA A 25 3.94 1.24 -4.90
N ASP A 26 4.75 2.29 -4.90
CA ASP A 26 5.76 2.56 -3.89
C ASP A 26 5.09 3.06 -2.59
N GLU A 27 5.74 3.99 -1.87
CA GLU A 27 5.28 4.43 -0.55
C GLU A 27 3.93 5.14 -0.62
N ILE A 28 3.02 4.81 0.29
CA ILE A 28 1.79 5.60 0.48
C ILE A 28 2.15 6.86 1.27
N THR A 29 2.12 8.03 0.64
CA THR A 29 2.64 9.28 1.24
C THR A 29 1.57 10.31 1.54
N ALA A 30 0.39 10.22 0.91
CA ALA A 30 -0.66 11.21 1.05
C ALA A 30 -2.08 10.61 1.19
N PRO A 31 -3.05 11.32 1.81
CA PRO A 31 -4.45 10.89 1.87
C PRO A 31 -5.10 10.63 0.51
N GLU A 32 -4.65 11.33 -0.53
CA GLU A 32 -5.12 11.15 -1.91
C GLU A 32 -4.70 9.79 -2.48
N ASP A 33 -3.53 9.28 -2.08
CA ASP A 33 -3.07 7.94 -2.44
C ASP A 33 -3.96 6.87 -1.80
N ALA A 34 -4.28 7.05 -0.51
CA ALA A 34 -5.19 6.17 0.23
C ALA A 34 -6.56 6.08 -0.44
N ALA A 35 -7.15 7.23 -0.80
CA ALA A 35 -8.44 7.26 -1.50
C ALA A 35 -8.39 6.55 -2.86
N ALA A 36 -7.30 6.69 -3.61
CA ALA A 36 -7.12 5.98 -4.89
C ALA A 36 -6.97 4.47 -4.72
N LEU A 37 -6.25 4.03 -3.69
CA LEU A 37 -6.08 2.62 -3.35
C LEU A 37 -7.40 1.99 -2.86
N GLU A 38 -8.17 2.69 -2.04
CA GLU A 38 -9.51 2.27 -1.62
C GLU A 38 -10.45 2.06 -2.81
N MET A 39 -10.48 3.00 -3.75
CA MET A 39 -11.24 2.83 -4.99
C MET A 39 -10.76 1.61 -5.80
N ALA A 40 -9.44 1.44 -5.92
CA ALA A 40 -8.87 0.33 -6.67
C ALA A 40 -9.22 -1.03 -6.06
N ALA A 41 -9.12 -1.19 -4.74
CA ALA A 41 -9.46 -2.45 -4.06
C ALA A 41 -10.91 -2.88 -4.30
N ASN A 42 -11.83 -1.91 -4.40
CA ASN A 42 -13.24 -2.18 -4.69
C ASN A 42 -13.51 -2.59 -6.16
N CYS A 43 -12.50 -2.59 -7.02
CA CYS A 43 -12.60 -3.00 -8.42
C CYS A 43 -12.07 -4.42 -8.68
N GLY A 44 -11.83 -5.22 -7.65
CA GLY A 44 -11.42 -6.62 -7.78
C GLY A 44 -9.94 -6.82 -8.15
N VAL A 45 -9.11 -5.80 -7.96
CA VAL A 45 -7.65 -5.86 -8.19
C VAL A 45 -6.92 -6.13 -6.88
N SER A 46 -5.81 -6.84 -6.94
CA SER A 46 -4.92 -7.00 -5.78
C SER A 46 -3.98 -5.81 -5.67
N LEU A 47 -3.75 -5.30 -4.46
CA LEU A 47 -2.87 -4.18 -4.20
C LEU A 47 -1.55 -4.63 -3.57
N LEU A 48 -0.45 -3.99 -3.97
CA LEU A 48 0.86 -4.10 -3.35
C LEU A 48 1.45 -2.70 -3.17
N CYS A 49 1.71 -2.29 -1.93
CA CYS A 49 2.29 -0.98 -1.63
C CYS A 49 3.40 -1.11 -0.59
N THR A 50 4.30 -0.13 -0.54
CA THR A 50 5.32 -0.06 0.51
C THR A 50 4.95 0.96 1.58
N ALA A 51 5.49 0.77 2.77
CA ALA A 51 5.37 1.70 3.88
C ALA A 51 6.65 1.65 4.71
N HIS A 52 7.08 2.78 5.27
CA HIS A 52 8.25 2.87 6.11
C HIS A 52 7.85 3.22 7.54
N ALA A 53 8.08 2.29 8.46
CA ALA A 53 7.90 2.47 9.90
C ALA A 53 8.97 1.68 10.65
N GLY A 54 9.36 2.14 11.83
CA GLY A 54 10.27 1.44 12.73
C GLY A 54 9.63 0.24 13.44
N SER A 55 8.30 0.20 13.53
CA SER A 55 7.54 -0.96 14.01
C SER A 55 6.11 -0.98 13.47
N LEU A 56 5.39 -2.08 13.68
CA LEU A 56 3.98 -2.20 13.31
C LEU A 56 3.09 -1.26 14.16
N GLU A 57 3.44 -1.04 15.42
CA GLU A 57 2.77 -0.10 16.32
C GLU A 57 2.92 1.33 15.83
N GLU A 58 4.13 1.72 15.39
CA GLU A 58 4.36 3.03 14.79
C GLU A 58 3.53 3.20 13.51
N LEU A 59 3.47 2.17 12.65
CA LEU A 59 2.63 2.18 11.46
C LEU A 59 1.15 2.40 11.81
N LYS A 60 0.63 1.66 12.81
CA LYS A 60 -0.75 1.77 13.29
C LYS A 60 -1.06 3.10 13.97
N ALA A 61 -0.07 3.78 14.54
CA ALA A 61 -0.23 5.09 15.17
C ALA A 61 -0.39 6.22 14.14
N ARG A 62 0.11 6.04 12.91
CA ARG A 62 0.03 7.04 11.84
C ARG A 62 -1.39 7.06 11.25
N PRO A 63 -2.11 8.21 11.28
CA PRO A 63 -3.52 8.27 10.85
C PRO A 63 -3.79 7.73 9.43
N LEU A 64 -2.89 8.01 8.49
CA LEU A 64 -2.99 7.54 7.10
C LEU A 64 -3.03 6.02 7.01
N TYR A 65 -2.06 5.34 7.65
CA TYR A 65 -1.99 3.88 7.61
C TYR A 65 -3.03 3.23 8.52
N ARG A 66 -3.34 3.83 9.67
CA ARG A 66 -4.41 3.35 10.56
C ARG A 66 -5.72 3.20 9.82
N ARG A 67 -6.11 4.21 9.04
CA ARG A 67 -7.32 4.15 8.19
C ARG A 67 -7.30 2.95 7.24
N LEU A 68 -6.20 2.77 6.50
CA LEU A 68 -6.05 1.68 5.52
C LEU A 68 -6.10 0.29 6.17
N LEU A 69 -5.58 0.17 7.39
CA LEU A 69 -5.59 -1.06 8.18
C LEU A 69 -6.98 -1.33 8.77
N ASP A 70 -7.62 -0.32 9.35
CA ASP A 70 -8.96 -0.42 9.97
C ASP A 70 -10.04 -0.75 8.93
N GLU A 71 -9.92 -0.22 7.72
CA GLU A 71 -10.80 -0.54 6.58
C GLU A 71 -10.53 -1.93 5.98
N GLY A 72 -9.51 -2.65 6.46
CA GLY A 72 -9.16 -3.99 5.99
C GLY A 72 -8.60 -4.02 4.56
N LEU A 73 -8.10 -2.88 4.06
CA LEU A 73 -7.59 -2.76 2.68
C LEU A 73 -6.40 -3.70 2.46
N PHE A 74 -5.55 -3.82 3.47
CA PHE A 74 -4.42 -4.75 3.49
C PHE A 74 -4.71 -5.89 4.47
N ARG A 75 -4.67 -7.13 3.97
CA ARG A 75 -4.84 -8.35 4.79
C ARG A 75 -3.52 -8.97 5.21
N ARG A 76 -2.42 -8.59 4.56
CA ARG A 76 -1.09 -9.14 4.78
C ARG A 76 -0.04 -8.04 4.75
N LEU A 77 0.95 -8.17 5.62
CA LEU A 77 2.13 -7.30 5.63
C LEU A 77 3.38 -8.17 5.50
N ALA A 78 4.27 -7.79 4.59
CA ALA A 78 5.63 -8.30 4.54
C ALA A 78 6.52 -7.34 5.34
N ILE A 79 6.85 -7.72 6.57
CA ILE A 79 7.70 -6.94 7.48
C ILE A 79 9.16 -7.24 7.13
N ILE A 80 9.94 -6.17 6.96
CA ILE A 80 11.36 -6.23 6.64
C ILE A 80 12.14 -5.66 7.81
N GLU A 81 12.91 -6.50 8.49
CA GLU A 81 13.74 -6.10 9.62
C GLU A 81 15.23 -6.22 9.28
N ARG A 82 16.02 -5.25 9.74
CA ARG A 82 17.47 -5.30 9.59
C ARG A 82 18.09 -6.03 10.79
N ALA A 83 18.75 -7.15 10.53
CA ALA A 83 19.52 -7.91 11.52
C ALA A 83 21.03 -7.79 11.21
N GLY A 84 21.64 -6.67 11.62
CA GLY A 84 23.04 -6.37 11.31
C GLY A 84 23.28 -6.16 9.82
N ARG A 85 23.97 -7.11 9.17
CA ARG A 85 24.21 -7.12 7.70
C ARG A 85 23.13 -7.87 6.92
N GLU A 86 22.27 -8.61 7.60
CA GLU A 86 21.21 -9.40 6.99
C GLU A 86 19.86 -8.69 7.08
N ARG A 87 18.91 -9.14 6.26
CA ARG A 87 17.49 -8.75 6.34
C ARG A 87 16.66 -9.97 6.67
N ARG A 88 15.76 -9.83 7.63
CA ARG A 88 14.75 -10.83 7.96
C ARG A 88 13.42 -10.37 7.37
N TYR A 89 12.67 -11.34 6.85
CA TYR A 89 11.38 -11.10 6.23
C TYR A 89 10.35 -11.96 6.94
N GLN A 90 9.27 -11.34 7.38
CA GLN A 90 8.15 -12.04 7.99
C GLN A 90 6.86 -11.59 7.32
N VAL A 91 6.05 -12.55 6.87
CA VAL A 91 4.69 -12.26 6.42
C VAL A 91 3.76 -12.47 7.60
N VAL A 92 2.98 -11.45 7.93
CA VAL A 92 1.94 -11.51 8.96
C VAL A 92 0.58 -11.29 8.31
N GLU A 93 -0.43 -12.00 8.80
CA GLU A 93 -1.82 -11.74 8.47
C GLU A 93 -2.40 -10.71 9.44
N LEU A 94 -3.13 -9.74 8.90
CA LEU A 94 -3.89 -8.77 9.68
C LEU A 94 -5.28 -9.39 9.87
N CYS A 95 -5.55 -9.83 11.09
CA CYS A 95 -6.85 -10.39 11.51
C CYS A 95 -7.96 -9.35 11.46
#